data_AF-A0A1F6TMP1-F1
#
_entry.id   AF-A0A1F6TMP1-F1
#
_cell.length_a   1.000
_cell.length_b   1.000
_cell.length_c   1.000
_cell.angle_alpha   90.00
_cell.angle_beta   90.00
_cell.angle_gamma   90.00
#
_symmetry.space_group_name_H-M   'P 1'
#
loop_
_entity.id
_entity.type
_entity.pdbx_description
1 polymer ?
#
loop_
_entity_poly.entity_id
_entity_poly.type
_entity_poly.pdbx_seq_one_letter_code
_entity_poly.pdbx_strand_id
1 'polypeptide(L)'
;MAKELAIAVIHGMGSQESGFAGPMIEEIDGRVRRRGKDPAKIAWKPIFWDDIVGARQTKYLSDVRRENKLDFIGLRRFVVSALGDAAAYQKVASPANSVYEDIHARVRKRIGELYRDDLGATAAPLIVMAHSLGGHIVSNYIWDAQTHPVKGAADFENMRTLAGIVTFGCNIPLFTFAYKTVKPIRFPARELPPAIRAKAKWLNFYDPDDVLGYPLKPINAAYAKVVTADIAINVGGIFTSWNPLSHGEYWTDNDFTAPAAEFIATFL
;
A
#
# COMPACT_ATOMS: atom_id res chain seq x y z
N MET A 1 24.20 6.69 -9.41
CA MET A 1 24.01 7.88 -8.55
C MET A 1 23.48 7.42 -7.21
N ALA A 2 23.86 8.08 -6.10
CA ALA A 2 23.35 7.74 -4.78
C ALA A 2 21.84 8.07 -4.69
N LYS A 3 21.08 7.18 -4.06
CA LYS A 3 19.64 7.35 -3.84
C LYS A 3 19.42 8.16 -2.56
N GLU A 4 18.51 9.12 -2.60
CA GLU A 4 18.19 10.01 -1.46
C GLU A 4 16.84 9.66 -0.82
N LEU A 5 15.99 8.93 -1.52
CA LEU A 5 14.66 8.53 -1.08
C LEU A 5 14.34 7.11 -1.54
N ALA A 6 13.71 6.32 -0.68
CA ALA A 6 13.17 5.02 -1.03
C ALA A 6 11.64 5.03 -1.01
N ILE A 7 11.02 4.42 -2.00
CA ILE A 7 9.57 4.31 -2.10
C ILE A 7 9.17 2.87 -2.37
N ALA A 8 8.49 2.26 -1.40
CA ALA A 8 7.87 0.95 -1.56
C ALA A 8 6.41 1.13 -2.00
N VAL A 9 5.99 0.42 -3.04
CA VAL A 9 4.62 0.49 -3.57
C VAL A 9 3.98 -0.88 -3.43
N ILE A 10 2.81 -0.97 -2.78
CA ILE A 10 2.08 -2.22 -2.61
C ILE A 10 0.66 -2.09 -3.17
N HIS A 11 0.23 -3.11 -3.92
CA HIS A 11 -1.11 -3.18 -4.49
C HIS A 11 -2.13 -3.82 -3.53
N GLY A 12 -3.41 -3.62 -3.82
CA GLY A 12 -4.54 -4.26 -3.15
C GLY A 12 -4.91 -5.63 -3.71
N MET A 13 -6.15 -6.03 -3.50
CA MET A 13 -6.69 -7.33 -3.93
C MET A 13 -6.91 -7.39 -5.44
N GLY A 14 -6.89 -8.59 -5.99
CA GLY A 14 -7.16 -8.87 -7.40
C GLY A 14 -5.91 -9.17 -8.23
N SER A 15 -6.15 -9.76 -9.41
CA SER A 15 -5.11 -10.23 -10.33
C SER A 15 -4.32 -9.08 -10.97
N GLN A 16 -3.39 -8.53 -10.19
CA GLN A 16 -2.46 -7.51 -10.64
C GLN A 16 -1.32 -8.16 -11.43
N GLU A 17 -0.75 -7.42 -12.38
CA GLU A 17 0.48 -7.84 -13.04
C GLU A 17 1.69 -7.43 -12.21
N SER A 18 2.82 -8.14 -12.34
CA SER A 18 4.04 -7.83 -11.59
C SER A 18 4.58 -6.41 -11.87
N GLY A 19 4.19 -5.81 -13.00
CA GLY A 19 4.49 -4.44 -13.40
C GLY A 19 3.46 -3.38 -12.99
N PHE A 20 2.51 -3.69 -12.11
CA PHE A 20 1.35 -2.82 -11.77
C PHE A 20 1.69 -1.35 -11.47
N ALA A 21 2.84 -1.08 -10.86
CA ALA A 21 3.23 0.26 -10.44
C ALA A 21 3.91 1.09 -11.56
N GLY A 22 4.27 0.47 -12.69
CA GLY A 22 5.07 1.10 -13.75
C GLY A 22 4.51 2.45 -14.24
N PRO A 23 3.25 2.49 -14.71
CA PRO A 23 2.63 3.74 -15.18
C PRO A 23 2.57 4.85 -14.12
N MET A 24 2.25 4.49 -12.86
CA MET A 24 2.24 5.45 -11.75
C MET A 24 3.64 6.02 -11.50
N ILE A 25 4.67 5.17 -11.51
CA ILE A 25 6.06 5.57 -11.31
C ILE A 25 6.50 6.53 -12.41
N GLU A 26 6.21 6.23 -13.67
CA GLU A 26 6.53 7.10 -14.81
C GLU A 26 5.86 8.47 -14.69
N GLU A 27 4.59 8.50 -14.30
CA GLU A 27 3.81 9.73 -14.13
C GLU A 27 4.36 10.59 -12.97
N ILE A 28 4.63 9.97 -11.82
CA ILE A 28 5.21 10.65 -10.66
C ILE A 28 6.63 11.16 -10.97
N ASP A 29 7.49 10.35 -11.59
CA ASP A 29 8.85 10.74 -11.98
C ASP A 29 8.82 11.92 -12.96
N GLY A 30 7.88 11.92 -13.91
CA GLY A 30 7.63 13.04 -14.82
C GLY A 30 7.29 14.32 -14.06
N ARG A 31 6.42 14.23 -13.04
CA ARG A 31 6.03 15.36 -12.19
C ARG A 31 7.16 15.86 -11.30
N VAL A 32 7.91 14.95 -10.69
CA VAL A 32 9.11 15.25 -9.89
C VAL A 32 10.13 16.01 -10.76
N ARG A 33 10.36 15.56 -12.00
CA ARG A 33 11.24 16.24 -12.97
C ARG A 33 10.75 17.65 -13.32
N ARG A 34 9.45 17.82 -13.58
CA ARG A 34 8.84 19.15 -13.83
C ARG A 34 8.97 20.10 -12.64
N ARG A 35 9.19 19.57 -11.43
CA ARG A 35 9.46 20.34 -10.21
C ARG A 35 10.95 20.66 -9.99
N GLY A 36 11.81 20.38 -10.97
CA GLY A 36 13.25 20.65 -10.89
C GLY A 36 14.01 19.68 -9.97
N LYS A 37 13.42 18.53 -9.63
CA LYS A 37 14.05 17.47 -8.85
C LYS A 37 14.47 16.31 -9.76
N ASP A 38 15.49 15.56 -9.34
CA ASP A 38 15.98 14.42 -10.10
C ASP A 38 15.31 13.12 -9.64
N PRO A 39 14.39 12.52 -10.43
CA PRO A 39 13.76 11.25 -10.07
C PRO A 39 14.75 10.08 -10.01
N ALA A 40 15.94 10.19 -10.62
CA ALA A 40 16.95 9.14 -10.53
C ALA A 40 17.53 8.98 -9.11
N LYS A 41 17.26 9.94 -8.20
CA LYS A 41 17.56 9.84 -6.76
C LYS A 41 16.53 9.02 -5.98
N ILE A 42 15.42 8.60 -6.59
CA ILE A 42 14.39 7.77 -5.98
C ILE A 42 14.71 6.29 -6.24
N ALA A 43 14.63 5.46 -5.20
CA ALA A 43 14.65 4.01 -5.30
C ALA A 43 13.22 3.47 -5.19
N TRP A 44 12.65 3.02 -6.31
CA TRP A 44 11.31 2.46 -6.37
C TRP A 44 11.31 0.94 -6.15
N LYS A 45 10.41 0.43 -5.31
CA LYS A 45 10.21 -1.01 -5.12
C LYS A 45 8.74 -1.40 -5.13
N PRO A 46 8.23 -1.90 -6.27
CA PRO A 46 6.93 -2.57 -6.30
C PRO A 46 6.98 -3.89 -5.50
N ILE A 47 5.97 -4.08 -4.65
CA ILE A 47 5.73 -5.27 -3.84
C ILE A 47 4.50 -5.97 -4.40
N PHE A 48 4.76 -6.94 -5.27
CA PHE A 48 3.75 -7.84 -5.81
C PHE A 48 3.57 -9.03 -4.87
N TRP A 49 2.32 -9.34 -4.50
CA TRP A 49 1.99 -10.43 -3.57
C TRP A 49 0.82 -11.33 -4.02
N ASP A 50 0.11 -10.96 -5.10
CA ASP A 50 -1.09 -11.69 -5.55
C ASP A 50 -0.79 -13.16 -5.90
N ASP A 51 0.41 -13.51 -6.35
CA ASP A 51 0.80 -14.89 -6.67
C ASP A 51 0.67 -15.89 -5.51
N ILE A 52 0.66 -15.40 -4.27
CA ILE A 52 0.50 -16.23 -3.06
C ILE A 52 -0.91 -16.83 -2.96
N VAL A 53 -1.93 -16.08 -3.41
CA VAL A 53 -3.36 -16.45 -3.30
C VAL A 53 -4.01 -16.66 -4.67
N GLY A 54 -3.54 -15.94 -5.68
CA GLY A 54 -4.14 -15.80 -7.01
C GLY A 54 -4.21 -17.11 -7.79
N ALA A 55 -3.24 -18.03 -7.61
CA ALA A 55 -3.28 -19.33 -8.28
C ALA A 55 -4.48 -20.19 -7.84
N ARG A 56 -4.81 -20.18 -6.53
CA ARG A 56 -5.95 -20.94 -5.98
C ARG A 56 -7.27 -20.30 -6.38
N GLN A 57 -7.35 -18.96 -6.35
CA GLN A 57 -8.55 -18.22 -6.76
C GLN A 57 -8.84 -18.36 -8.26
N THR A 58 -7.80 -18.23 -9.10
CA THR A 58 -7.92 -18.38 -10.56
C THR A 58 -8.39 -19.78 -10.92
N LYS A 59 -7.84 -20.81 -10.25
CA LYS A 59 -8.28 -22.19 -10.45
C LYS A 59 -9.76 -22.35 -10.10
N TYR A 60 -10.19 -21.90 -8.92
CA TYR A 60 -11.58 -21.97 -8.50
C TYR A 60 -12.51 -21.27 -9.50
N LEU A 61 -12.22 -20.01 -9.85
CA LEU A 61 -13.02 -19.24 -10.81
C LEU A 61 -13.08 -19.89 -12.20
N SER A 62 -12.00 -20.54 -12.64
CA SER A 62 -11.95 -21.30 -13.89
C SER A 62 -12.86 -22.54 -13.83
N ASP A 63 -12.80 -23.29 -12.73
CA ASP A 63 -13.62 -24.49 -12.52
C ASP A 63 -15.12 -24.13 -12.46
N VAL A 64 -15.50 -23.11 -11.69
CA VAL A 64 -16.92 -22.70 -11.58
C VAL A 64 -17.45 -22.19 -12.92
N ARG A 65 -16.66 -21.43 -13.70
CA ARG A 65 -17.05 -20.95 -15.03
C ARG A 65 -17.22 -22.08 -16.05
N ARG A 66 -16.42 -23.14 -15.95
CA ARG A 66 -16.52 -24.31 -16.82
C ARG A 66 -17.78 -25.13 -16.52
N GLU A 67 -18.17 -25.21 -15.26
CA GLU A 67 -19.24 -26.08 -14.79
C GLU A 67 -20.61 -25.39 -14.69
N ASN A 68 -20.67 -24.05 -14.80
CA ASN A 68 -21.89 -23.27 -14.61
C ASN A 68 -21.98 -22.08 -15.57
N LYS A 69 -23.20 -21.73 -16.02
CA LYS A 69 -23.47 -20.44 -16.68
C LYS A 69 -23.64 -19.38 -15.59
N LEU A 70 -22.61 -18.58 -15.37
CA LEU A 70 -22.63 -17.50 -14.39
C LEU A 70 -22.70 -16.14 -15.08
N ASP A 71 -23.65 -15.31 -14.63
CA ASP A 71 -23.71 -13.90 -14.97
C ASP A 71 -22.74 -13.07 -14.11
N PHE A 72 -22.36 -11.90 -14.63
CA PHE A 72 -21.50 -10.92 -13.94
C PHE A 72 -20.14 -11.46 -13.48
N ILE A 73 -19.49 -12.30 -14.31
CA ILE A 73 -18.17 -12.93 -14.01
C ILE A 73 -17.12 -11.91 -13.51
N GLY A 74 -17.08 -10.69 -14.06
CA GLY A 74 -16.15 -9.65 -13.61
C GLY A 74 -16.40 -9.21 -12.15
N LEU A 75 -17.65 -8.93 -11.81
CA LEU A 75 -18.05 -8.58 -10.44
C LEU A 75 -17.87 -9.76 -9.48
N ARG A 76 -18.21 -10.98 -9.91
CA ARG A 76 -17.98 -12.19 -9.10
C ARG A 76 -16.50 -12.45 -8.85
N ARG A 77 -15.64 -12.26 -9.85
CA ARG A 77 -14.18 -12.33 -9.68
C ARG A 77 -13.71 -11.31 -8.66
N PHE A 78 -14.16 -10.06 -8.78
CA PHE A 78 -13.84 -9.02 -7.81
C PHE A 78 -14.29 -9.38 -6.40
N VAL A 79 -15.53 -9.84 -6.21
CA VAL A 79 -16.05 -10.25 -4.89
C VAL A 79 -15.28 -11.44 -4.33
N VAL A 80 -15.00 -12.46 -5.15
CA VAL A 80 -14.25 -13.65 -4.71
C VAL A 80 -12.81 -13.29 -4.35
N SER A 81 -12.15 -12.45 -5.15
CA SER A 81 -10.80 -11.97 -4.80
C SER A 81 -10.85 -11.05 -3.60
N ALA A 82 -11.75 -10.07 -3.54
CA ALA A 82 -11.82 -9.11 -2.44
C ALA A 82 -12.21 -9.76 -1.11
N LEU A 83 -13.29 -10.54 -1.06
CA LEU A 83 -13.71 -11.21 0.18
C LEU A 83 -12.83 -12.43 0.48
N GLY A 84 -12.35 -13.13 -0.55
CA GLY A 84 -11.46 -14.27 -0.39
C GLY A 84 -10.09 -13.87 0.15
N ASP A 85 -9.49 -12.80 -0.38
CA ASP A 85 -8.22 -12.24 0.12
C ASP A 85 -8.39 -11.70 1.53
N ALA A 86 -9.46 -10.93 1.80
CA ALA A 86 -9.76 -10.43 3.13
C ALA A 86 -9.97 -11.55 4.16
N ALA A 87 -10.65 -12.63 3.79
CA ALA A 87 -10.86 -13.79 4.66
C ALA A 87 -9.59 -14.64 4.82
N ALA A 88 -8.78 -14.78 3.78
CA ALA A 88 -7.53 -15.54 3.81
C ALA A 88 -6.42 -14.78 4.56
N TYR A 89 -6.42 -13.46 4.50
CA TYR A 89 -5.49 -12.59 5.21
C TYR A 89 -5.90 -12.43 6.68
N GLN A 90 -5.72 -13.52 7.45
CA GLN A 90 -5.93 -13.54 8.89
C GLN A 90 -4.70 -14.08 9.61
N LYS A 91 -4.38 -13.48 10.75
CA LYS A 91 -3.36 -14.00 11.66
C LYS A 91 -3.94 -15.20 12.41
N VAL A 92 -3.59 -16.41 11.95
CA VAL A 92 -4.03 -17.67 12.56
C VAL A 92 -3.02 -18.19 13.59
N ALA A 93 -3.49 -18.97 14.57
CA ALA A 93 -2.66 -19.50 15.66
C ALA A 93 -1.57 -20.50 15.20
N SER A 94 -1.73 -21.11 14.02
CA SER A 94 -0.76 -22.04 13.43
C SER A 94 0.01 -21.37 12.29
N PRO A 95 1.32 -21.07 12.45
CA PRO A 95 2.14 -20.40 11.43
C PRO A 95 2.34 -21.23 10.16
N ALA A 96 2.20 -22.56 10.24
CA ALA A 96 2.58 -23.48 9.17
C ALA A 96 1.74 -23.39 7.88
N ASN A 97 0.62 -22.64 7.89
CA ASN A 97 -0.29 -22.48 6.76
C ASN A 97 -0.92 -21.07 6.71
N SER A 98 -0.16 -20.03 7.05
CA SER A 98 -0.68 -18.66 7.18
C SER A 98 -0.33 -17.80 5.96
N VAL A 99 -1.33 -17.48 5.13
CA VAL A 99 -1.21 -16.50 4.03
C VAL A 99 -0.68 -15.16 4.53
N TYR A 100 -1.02 -14.78 5.77
CA TYR A 100 -0.49 -13.59 6.42
C TYR A 100 1.05 -13.63 6.52
N GLU A 101 1.63 -14.75 6.97
CA GLU A 101 3.08 -14.89 7.11
C GLU A 101 3.79 -14.92 5.75
N ASP A 102 3.18 -15.56 4.74
CA ASP A 102 3.73 -15.60 3.39
C ASP A 102 3.78 -14.20 2.75
N ILE A 103 2.70 -13.41 2.89
CA ILE A 103 2.66 -12.02 2.43
C ILE A 103 3.66 -11.16 3.20
N HIS A 104 3.79 -11.32 4.52
CA HIS A 104 4.75 -10.58 5.32
C HIS A 104 6.20 -10.95 4.99
N ALA A 105 6.47 -12.23 4.68
CA ALA A 105 7.76 -12.68 4.18
C ALA A 105 8.08 -12.05 2.81
N ARG A 106 7.08 -11.92 1.93
CA ARG A 106 7.20 -11.19 0.66
C ARG A 106 7.55 -9.72 0.87
N VAL A 107 6.80 -9.01 1.73
CA VAL A 107 7.08 -7.60 2.07
C VAL A 107 8.50 -7.48 2.63
N ARG A 108 8.89 -8.31 3.59
CA ARG A 108 10.23 -8.32 4.19
C ARG A 108 11.33 -8.52 3.15
N LYS A 109 11.15 -9.48 2.25
CA LYS A 109 12.11 -9.74 1.16
C LYS A 109 12.30 -8.50 0.29
N ARG A 110 11.20 -7.88 -0.17
CA ARG A 110 11.25 -6.70 -1.05
C ARG A 110 11.83 -5.46 -0.36
N ILE A 111 11.54 -5.25 0.92
CA ILE A 111 12.16 -4.18 1.72
C ILE A 111 13.67 -4.44 1.89
N GLY A 112 14.08 -5.68 2.12
CA GLY A 112 15.49 -6.06 2.19
C GLY A 112 16.24 -5.84 0.87
N GLU A 113 15.63 -6.19 -0.26
CA GLU A 113 16.17 -5.90 -1.62
C GLU A 113 16.26 -4.40 -1.87
N LEU A 114 15.22 -3.63 -1.52
CA LEU A 114 15.24 -2.16 -1.60
C LEU A 114 16.42 -1.57 -0.82
N TYR A 115 16.67 -2.06 0.39
CA TYR A 115 17.77 -1.59 1.20
C TYR A 115 19.15 -2.00 0.67
N ARG A 116 19.35 -3.28 0.38
CA ARG A 116 20.68 -3.82 0.08
C ARG A 116 21.08 -3.56 -1.36
N ASP A 117 20.15 -3.75 -2.29
CA ASP A 117 20.47 -3.77 -3.71
C ASP A 117 20.28 -2.37 -4.31
N ASP A 118 19.15 -1.70 -4.04
CA ASP A 118 18.86 -0.39 -4.67
C ASP A 118 19.47 0.80 -3.92
N LEU A 119 19.55 0.72 -2.58
CA LEU A 119 20.20 1.75 -1.76
C LEU A 119 21.67 1.44 -1.43
N GLY A 120 22.18 0.26 -1.79
CA GLY A 120 23.55 -0.14 -1.45
C GLY A 120 23.80 -0.18 0.06
N ALA A 121 22.83 -0.62 0.85
CA ALA A 121 22.83 -0.63 2.31
C ALA A 121 23.06 0.76 2.96
N THR A 122 22.62 1.82 2.28
CA THR A 122 22.66 3.18 2.82
C THR A 122 21.29 3.58 3.36
N ALA A 123 21.26 4.16 4.56
CA ALA A 123 20.01 4.62 5.15
C ALA A 123 19.40 5.77 4.33
N ALA A 124 18.14 5.63 3.96
CA ALA A 124 17.33 6.67 3.32
C ALA A 124 15.95 6.75 3.99
N PRO A 125 15.27 7.91 3.97
CA PRO A 125 13.86 8.01 4.29
C PRO A 125 13.05 7.03 3.42
N LEU A 126 12.07 6.37 4.03
CA LEU A 126 11.16 5.45 3.36
C LEU A 126 9.77 6.06 3.26
N ILE A 127 9.19 6.06 2.06
CA ILE A 127 7.75 6.27 1.83
C ILE A 127 7.13 4.94 1.44
N VAL A 128 5.97 4.63 2.01
CA VAL A 128 5.14 3.50 1.57
C VAL A 128 3.91 4.04 0.87
N MET A 129 3.70 3.65 -0.38
CA MET A 129 2.48 3.91 -1.15
C MET A 129 1.65 2.63 -1.22
N ALA A 130 0.42 2.66 -0.73
CA ALA A 130 -0.38 1.46 -0.52
C ALA A 130 -1.82 1.63 -1.00
N HIS A 131 -2.18 0.80 -1.98
CA HIS A 131 -3.53 0.74 -2.52
C HIS A 131 -4.38 -0.27 -1.75
N SER A 132 -5.61 0.10 -1.38
CA SER A 132 -6.62 -0.87 -0.92
C SER A 132 -6.12 -1.81 0.18
N LEU A 133 -6.25 -3.14 0.02
CA LEU A 133 -5.78 -4.14 0.99
C LEU A 133 -4.27 -4.03 1.26
N GLY A 134 -3.48 -3.53 0.30
CA GLY A 134 -2.08 -3.22 0.48
C GLY A 134 -1.86 -2.31 1.70
N GLY A 135 -2.76 -1.35 1.95
CA GLY A 135 -2.75 -0.49 3.13
C GLY A 135 -2.90 -1.26 4.44
N HIS A 136 -3.83 -2.21 4.49
CA HIS A 136 -4.00 -3.08 5.65
C HIS A 136 -2.78 -4.02 5.84
N ILE A 137 -2.23 -4.56 4.75
CA ILE A 137 -1.02 -5.39 4.77
C ILE A 137 0.16 -4.62 5.35
N VAL A 138 0.48 -3.44 4.82
CA VAL A 138 1.64 -2.68 5.31
C VAL A 138 1.41 -2.12 6.72
N SER A 139 0.17 -1.76 7.08
CA SER A 139 -0.13 -1.35 8.46
C SER A 139 0.18 -2.46 9.45
N ASN A 140 -0.25 -3.70 9.18
CA ASN A 140 0.06 -4.84 10.03
C ASN A 140 1.55 -5.20 10.02
N TYR A 141 2.21 -5.13 8.86
CA TYR A 141 3.65 -5.38 8.75
C TYR A 141 4.47 -4.37 9.58
N ILE A 142 4.14 -3.08 9.47
CA ILE A 142 4.78 -2.03 10.26
C ILE A 142 4.48 -2.21 11.76
N TRP A 143 3.25 -2.56 12.12
CA TRP A 143 2.89 -2.86 13.51
C TRP A 143 3.74 -4.01 14.08
N ASP A 144 3.89 -5.10 13.32
CA ASP A 144 4.70 -6.25 13.72
C ASP A 144 6.19 -5.86 13.82
N ALA A 145 6.73 -5.07 12.90
CA ALA A 145 8.11 -4.54 13.01
C ALA A 145 8.31 -3.61 14.23
N GLN A 146 7.28 -2.83 14.59
CA GLN A 146 7.30 -1.92 15.75
C GLN A 146 7.17 -2.62 17.11
N THR A 147 6.62 -3.84 17.13
CA THR A 147 6.38 -4.62 18.34
C THR A 147 7.38 -5.76 18.52
N HIS A 148 7.81 -6.36 17.41
CA HIS A 148 8.74 -7.48 17.34
C HIS A 148 9.83 -7.20 16.30
N PRO A 149 10.69 -6.19 16.51
CA PRO A 149 11.75 -5.84 15.57
C PRO A 149 12.72 -7.02 15.38
N VAL A 150 13.17 -7.22 14.14
CA VAL A 150 14.16 -8.24 13.81
C VAL A 150 15.51 -7.80 14.36
N LYS A 151 16.03 -8.53 15.35
CA LYS A 151 17.32 -8.26 15.96
C LYS A 151 18.44 -8.38 14.92
N GLY A 152 19.33 -7.38 14.88
CA GLY A 152 20.45 -7.33 13.95
C GLY A 152 20.11 -6.85 12.54
N ALA A 153 18.84 -6.66 12.19
CA ALA A 153 18.45 -6.04 10.93
C ALA A 153 18.61 -4.52 10.97
N ALA A 154 18.82 -3.89 9.81
CA ALA A 154 18.99 -2.45 9.71
C ALA A 154 17.71 -1.70 10.14
N ASP A 155 17.85 -0.45 10.58
CA ASP A 155 16.71 0.41 10.92
C ASP A 155 15.73 0.57 9.74
N PHE A 156 16.25 0.59 8.51
CA PHE A 156 15.44 0.58 7.29
C PHE A 156 14.56 -0.68 7.18
N GLU A 157 15.16 -1.87 7.36
CA GLU A 157 14.45 -3.16 7.30
C GLU A 157 13.41 -3.30 8.43
N ASN A 158 13.65 -2.66 9.58
CA ASN A 158 12.72 -2.57 10.70
C ASN A 158 11.73 -1.38 10.60
N MET A 159 11.61 -0.75 9.42
CA MET A 159 10.66 0.35 9.15
C MET A 159 10.86 1.61 10.01
N ARG A 160 12.04 1.78 10.63
CA ARG A 160 12.36 2.93 11.50
C ARG A 160 12.75 4.18 10.71
N THR A 161 12.99 4.04 9.41
CA THR A 161 13.19 5.17 8.48
C THR A 161 11.88 5.61 7.80
N LEU A 162 10.73 5.06 8.20
CA LEU A 162 9.41 5.38 7.63
C LEU A 162 9.05 6.85 7.86
N ALA A 163 9.20 7.65 6.80
CA ALA A 163 8.95 9.08 6.76
C ALA A 163 7.65 9.44 6.04
N GLY A 164 7.06 8.55 5.24
CA GLY A 164 5.78 8.82 4.60
C GLY A 164 4.91 7.59 4.43
N ILE A 165 3.61 7.80 4.51
CA ILE A 165 2.59 6.81 4.17
C ILE A 165 1.60 7.49 3.23
N VAL A 166 1.39 6.91 2.06
CA VAL A 166 0.41 7.36 1.09
C VAL A 166 -0.55 6.21 0.85
N THR A 167 -1.74 6.27 1.44
CA THR A 167 -2.79 5.28 1.20
C THR A 167 -3.77 5.82 0.16
N PHE A 168 -4.29 4.96 -0.71
CA PHE A 168 -5.29 5.35 -1.70
C PHE A 168 -6.27 4.22 -1.95
N GLY A 169 -7.57 4.54 -2.08
CA GLY A 169 -8.64 3.54 -2.07
C GLY A 169 -8.58 2.64 -0.82
N CYS A 170 -8.20 3.19 0.34
CA CYS A 170 -7.80 2.41 1.51
C CYS A 170 -8.99 1.76 2.23
N ASN A 171 -8.91 0.45 2.47
CA ASN A 171 -9.98 -0.34 3.09
C ASN A 171 -9.71 -0.73 4.56
N ILE A 172 -8.67 -0.16 5.20
CA ILE A 172 -8.35 -0.40 6.63
C ILE A 172 -9.59 -0.35 7.54
N PRO A 173 -10.51 0.64 7.42
CA PRO A 173 -11.69 0.71 8.29
C PRO A 173 -12.50 -0.58 8.36
N LEU A 174 -12.64 -1.32 7.25
CA LEU A 174 -13.42 -2.57 7.19
C LEU A 174 -12.86 -3.66 8.13
N PHE A 175 -11.54 -3.66 8.34
CA PHE A 175 -10.86 -4.65 9.19
C PHE A 175 -10.86 -4.24 10.67
N THR A 176 -11.18 -2.98 10.98
CA THR A 176 -11.17 -2.50 12.37
C THR A 176 -12.30 -3.07 13.20
N PHE A 177 -13.41 -3.48 12.56
CA PHE A 177 -14.58 -4.05 13.24
C PHE A 177 -14.32 -5.39 13.91
N ALA A 178 -13.22 -6.07 13.56
CA ALA A 178 -12.78 -7.28 14.26
C ALA A 178 -12.22 -7.01 15.68
N TYR A 179 -11.99 -5.74 16.05
CA TYR A 179 -11.30 -5.37 17.28
C TYR A 179 -12.15 -4.47 18.18
N LYS A 180 -12.15 -4.75 19.50
CA LYS A 180 -12.76 -3.88 20.51
C LYS A 180 -11.99 -2.57 20.70
N THR A 181 -10.66 -2.63 20.54
CA THR A 181 -9.76 -1.48 20.69
C THR A 181 -8.88 -1.39 19.47
N VAL A 182 -9.04 -0.32 18.71
CA VAL A 182 -8.34 -0.09 17.45
C VAL A 182 -7.22 0.93 17.67
N LYS A 183 -5.97 0.57 17.34
CA LYS A 183 -4.81 1.47 17.44
C LYS A 183 -4.08 1.52 16.10
N PRO A 184 -3.72 2.72 15.60
CA PRO A 184 -2.85 2.81 14.43
C PRO A 184 -1.41 2.45 14.81
N ILE A 185 -0.59 2.19 13.80
CA ILE A 185 0.87 2.18 13.94
C ILE A 185 1.38 3.52 14.50
N ARG A 186 2.55 3.49 15.15
CA ARG A 186 3.21 4.73 15.56
C ARG A 186 3.77 5.44 14.33
N PHE A 187 3.34 6.67 14.09
CA PHE A 187 3.82 7.50 13.00
C PHE A 187 3.87 8.97 13.45
N PRO A 188 4.89 9.76 13.05
CA PRO A 188 6.10 9.35 12.32
C PRO A 188 7.04 8.45 13.16
N ALA A 189 7.98 7.76 12.51
CA ALA A 189 8.97 6.94 13.23
C ALA A 189 9.85 7.80 14.15
N ARG A 190 10.16 7.30 15.35
CA ARG A 190 10.82 8.09 16.41
C ARG A 190 12.28 8.36 16.08
N GLU A 191 12.88 7.42 15.38
CA GLU A 191 14.28 7.34 14.98
C GLU A 191 14.60 8.29 13.82
N LEU A 192 13.59 8.90 13.19
CA LEU A 192 13.81 9.87 12.13
C LEU A 192 14.58 11.11 12.62
N PRO A 193 15.60 11.56 11.84
CA PRO A 193 16.23 12.85 12.09
C PRO A 193 15.20 13.99 12.10
N PRO A 194 15.36 15.04 12.94
CA PRO A 194 14.36 16.10 13.09
C PRO A 194 13.92 16.75 11.77
N ALA A 195 14.86 16.99 10.85
CA ALA A 195 14.59 17.58 9.54
C ALA A 195 13.73 16.68 8.63
N ILE A 196 13.90 15.36 8.71
CA ILE A 196 13.10 14.39 7.96
C ILE A 196 11.74 14.21 8.62
N ARG A 197 11.71 14.13 9.96
CA ARG A 197 10.47 14.01 10.74
C ARG A 197 9.53 15.20 10.54
N ALA A 198 10.06 16.41 10.39
CA ALA A 198 9.25 17.61 10.11
C ALA A 198 8.51 17.55 8.76
N LYS A 199 9.02 16.74 7.82
CA LYS A 199 8.40 16.50 6.51
C LYS A 199 7.44 15.31 6.54
N ALA A 200 7.44 14.50 7.60
CA ALA A 200 6.75 13.22 7.59
C ALA A 200 5.23 13.37 7.59
N LYS A 201 4.55 12.66 6.66
CA LYS A 201 3.10 12.73 6.49
C LYS A 201 2.49 11.35 6.25
N TRP A 202 1.29 11.16 6.77
CA TRP A 202 0.39 10.10 6.33
C TRP A 202 -0.77 10.75 5.57
N LEU A 203 -0.75 10.62 4.25
CA LEU A 203 -1.78 11.11 3.34
C LEU A 203 -2.67 9.95 2.92
N ASN A 204 -3.97 10.07 3.09
CA ASN A 204 -4.94 9.10 2.63
C ASN A 204 -5.83 9.72 1.55
N PHE A 205 -5.83 9.14 0.36
CA PHE A 205 -6.66 9.56 -0.76
C PHE A 205 -7.85 8.60 -0.88
N TYR A 206 -9.05 9.14 -1.02
CA TYR A 206 -10.25 8.35 -1.25
C TYR A 206 -11.18 9.06 -2.21
N ASP A 207 -11.88 8.30 -3.02
CA ASP A 207 -13.00 8.79 -3.80
C ASP A 207 -14.30 8.53 -3.02
N PRO A 208 -15.16 9.54 -2.78
CA PRO A 208 -16.47 9.35 -2.18
C PRO A 208 -17.34 8.28 -2.86
N ASP A 209 -17.11 8.02 -4.15
CA ASP A 209 -17.82 7.03 -4.96
C ASP A 209 -17.13 5.64 -4.93
N ASP A 210 -15.94 5.53 -4.36
CA ASP A 210 -15.25 4.25 -4.16
C ASP A 210 -15.75 3.55 -2.89
N VAL A 211 -16.63 2.57 -3.07
CA VAL A 211 -17.24 1.79 -1.99
C VAL A 211 -16.26 0.94 -1.17
N LEU A 212 -14.99 0.84 -1.57
CA LEU A 212 -13.95 0.17 -0.79
C LEU A 212 -12.91 1.13 -0.18
N GLY A 213 -12.91 2.40 -0.61
CA GLY A 213 -11.99 3.43 -0.13
C GLY A 213 -12.65 4.32 0.92
N TYR A 214 -12.01 4.45 2.09
CA TYR A 214 -12.59 5.21 3.20
C TYR A 214 -11.59 6.18 3.83
N PRO A 215 -12.07 7.30 4.40
CA PRO A 215 -11.25 8.15 5.26
C PRO A 215 -10.82 7.39 6.53
N LEU A 216 -9.59 7.63 6.98
CA LEU A 216 -8.99 6.92 8.12
C LEU A 216 -9.15 7.68 9.45
N LYS A 217 -9.18 9.02 9.44
CA LYS A 217 -9.32 9.83 10.66
C LYS A 217 -10.62 9.53 11.44
N PRO A 218 -11.77 9.23 10.79
CA PRO A 218 -12.99 8.87 11.50
C PRO A 218 -12.95 7.53 12.25
N ILE A 219 -11.94 6.67 12.03
CA ILE A 219 -11.82 5.39 12.76
C ILE A 219 -11.82 5.64 14.28
N ASN A 220 -10.99 6.58 14.75
CA ASN A 220 -10.98 7.08 16.13
C ASN A 220 -9.97 8.24 16.31
N ALA A 221 -9.93 8.81 17.53
CA ALA A 221 -9.01 9.88 17.89
C ALA A 221 -7.51 9.54 17.72
N ALA A 222 -7.13 8.26 17.83
CA ALA A 222 -5.74 7.85 17.64
C ALA A 222 -5.34 7.91 16.16
N TYR A 223 -6.20 7.46 15.25
CA TYR A 223 -6.00 7.64 13.81
C TYR A 223 -6.00 9.12 13.43
N ALA A 224 -6.94 9.91 13.94
CA ALA A 224 -7.02 11.35 13.70
C ALA A 224 -5.74 12.11 14.06
N LYS A 225 -4.94 11.59 15.00
CA LYS A 225 -3.67 12.18 15.45
C LYS A 225 -2.50 11.86 14.51
N VAL A 226 -2.47 10.68 13.89
CA VAL A 226 -1.32 10.22 13.09
C VAL A 226 -1.54 10.37 11.59
N VAL A 227 -2.80 10.34 11.14
CA VAL A 227 -3.17 10.61 9.75
C VAL A 227 -3.16 12.12 9.53
N THR A 228 -2.25 12.59 8.68
CA THR A 228 -2.08 14.01 8.38
C THR A 228 -3.32 14.55 7.67
N ALA A 229 -3.78 13.87 6.62
CA ALA A 229 -4.95 14.28 5.86
C ALA A 229 -5.68 13.07 5.27
N ASP A 230 -7.01 13.12 5.33
CA ASP A 230 -7.90 12.39 4.41
C ASP A 230 -8.27 13.37 3.29
N ILE A 231 -7.99 13.00 2.03
CA ILE A 231 -8.10 13.84 0.85
C ILE A 231 -9.11 13.17 -0.08
N ALA A 232 -10.29 13.79 -0.20
CA ALA A 232 -11.26 13.37 -1.19
C ALA A 232 -10.78 13.76 -2.59
N ILE A 233 -10.78 12.82 -3.52
CA ILE A 233 -10.49 13.03 -4.95
C ILE A 233 -11.60 12.40 -5.80
N ASN A 234 -11.56 12.58 -7.11
CA ASN A 234 -12.50 11.95 -8.03
C ASN A 234 -11.71 11.15 -9.07
N VAL A 235 -11.81 9.83 -9.04
CA VAL A 235 -11.08 8.93 -9.93
C VAL A 235 -12.04 8.24 -10.90
N GLY A 236 -11.69 8.26 -12.18
CA GLY A 236 -12.54 7.74 -13.25
C GLY A 236 -13.57 8.74 -13.79
N GLY A 237 -14.56 8.27 -14.53
CA GLY A 237 -15.63 9.09 -15.12
C GLY A 237 -17.03 8.77 -14.59
N ILE A 238 -18.03 9.59 -14.95
CA ILE A 238 -19.45 9.50 -14.49
C ILE A 238 -20.08 8.09 -14.68
N PHE A 239 -19.53 7.26 -15.57
CA PHE A 239 -20.02 5.90 -15.85
C PHE A 239 -19.26 4.77 -15.12
N THR A 240 -18.19 5.09 -14.39
CA THR A 240 -17.35 4.11 -13.66
C THR A 240 -17.44 4.26 -12.14
N SER A 241 -18.07 5.33 -11.64
CA SER A 241 -18.21 5.70 -10.22
C SER A 241 -19.07 4.76 -9.35
N TRP A 242 -19.49 3.60 -9.87
CA TRP A 242 -20.38 2.68 -9.15
C TRP A 242 -19.96 1.22 -9.26
N ASN A 243 -18.75 0.95 -9.77
CA ASN A 243 -18.28 -0.42 -10.02
C ASN A 243 -16.79 -0.60 -9.67
N PRO A 244 -16.29 -1.86 -9.55
CA PRO A 244 -14.91 -2.18 -9.19
C PRO A 244 -13.78 -1.51 -9.99
N LEU A 245 -14.11 -0.88 -11.14
CA LEU A 245 -13.13 -0.20 -11.98
C LEU A 245 -12.65 1.11 -11.34
N SER A 246 -13.52 1.93 -10.71
CA SER A 246 -13.10 3.19 -10.07
C SER A 246 -12.03 2.96 -8.99
N HIS A 247 -12.15 1.86 -8.25
CA HIS A 247 -11.17 1.44 -7.26
C HIS A 247 -9.77 1.20 -7.86
N GLY A 248 -9.68 0.89 -9.15
CA GLY A 248 -8.44 0.75 -9.91
C GLY A 248 -7.96 2.03 -10.60
N GLU A 249 -8.74 3.10 -10.67
CA GLU A 249 -8.39 4.29 -11.48
C GLU A 249 -7.41 5.25 -10.78
N TYR A 250 -7.15 5.07 -9.48
CA TYR A 250 -6.24 5.95 -8.72
C TYR A 250 -4.81 6.03 -9.26
N TRP A 251 -4.28 4.94 -9.82
CA TRP A 251 -2.84 4.75 -10.05
C TRP A 251 -2.19 5.85 -10.90
N THR A 252 -2.90 6.36 -11.90
CA THR A 252 -2.40 7.42 -12.79
C THR A 252 -3.25 8.67 -12.75
N ASP A 253 -4.18 8.76 -11.81
CA ASP A 253 -5.07 9.92 -11.70
C ASP A 253 -4.30 11.19 -11.35
N ASN A 254 -4.70 12.33 -11.92
CA ASN A 254 -4.04 13.61 -11.71
C ASN A 254 -4.17 14.12 -10.27
N ASP A 255 -5.35 13.93 -9.67
CA ASP A 255 -5.67 14.38 -8.32
C ASP A 255 -4.95 13.51 -7.26
N PHE A 256 -4.44 12.34 -7.67
CA PHE A 256 -3.54 11.53 -6.86
C PHE A 256 -2.05 11.79 -7.14
N THR A 257 -1.62 11.65 -8.39
CA THR A 257 -0.19 11.69 -8.76
C THR A 257 0.43 13.08 -8.59
N ALA A 258 -0.34 14.16 -8.76
CA ALA A 258 0.15 15.53 -8.53
C ALA A 258 0.55 15.80 -7.07
N PRO A 259 -0.33 15.62 -6.07
CA PRO A 259 0.03 15.83 -4.68
C PRO A 259 1.01 14.77 -4.16
N ALA A 260 0.97 13.52 -4.66
CA ALA A 260 1.97 12.51 -4.32
C ALA A 260 3.38 12.94 -4.76
N ALA A 261 3.53 13.39 -6.00
CA ALA A 261 4.82 13.90 -6.52
C ALA A 261 5.30 15.15 -5.77
N GLU A 262 4.39 16.04 -5.35
CA GLU A 262 4.72 17.19 -4.51
C GLU A 262 5.28 16.76 -3.16
N PHE A 263 4.64 15.81 -2.50
CA PHE A 263 5.12 15.27 -1.23
C PHE A 263 6.49 14.60 -1.37
N ILE A 264 6.66 13.76 -2.40
CA ILE A 264 7.92 13.08 -2.73
C ILE A 264 9.05 14.10 -2.97
N ALA A 265 8.79 15.16 -3.73
CA ALA A 265 9.77 16.19 -4.04
C ALA A 265 10.32 16.93 -2.81
N THR A 266 9.64 16.86 -1.65
CA THR A 266 10.15 17.47 -0.41
C THR A 266 11.36 16.73 0.18
N PHE A 267 11.62 15.49 -0.25
CA PHE A 267 12.77 14.68 0.20
C PHE A 267 13.96 14.71 -0.76
N LEU A 268 13.82 15.37 -1.92
CA LEU A 268 14.84 15.55 -2.95
C LEU A 268 15.32 17.00 -2.99
#